data_AF-A0A838VB10-F1
#
_entry.id   AF-A0A838VB10-F1
#
_cell.length_a   1.000
_cell.length_b   1.000
_cell.length_c   1.000
_cell.angle_alpha   90.00
_cell.angle_beta   90.00
_cell.angle_gamma   90.00
#
_symmetry.space_group_name_H-M   'P 1'
#
loop_
_entity.id
_entity.type
_entity.pdbx_description
1 polymer ?
#
loop_
_entity_poly.entity_id
_entity_poly.type
_entity_poly.pdbx_seq_one_letter_code
_entity_poly.pdbx_strand_id
1 'polypeptide(L)' 'MKDSLAVIVAARNEVDRVGETVAALRDAFPAAAIWVADDASEDGTAERAMAAGAQVVSRG' A
#
# COMPACT_ATOMS: atom_id res chain seq x y z
N MET A 1 -26.30 -5.83 -0.77
CA MET A 1 -25.10 -5.30 -1.46
C MET A 1 -23.90 -5.85 -0.72
N LYS A 2 -22.84 -6.31 -1.39
CA LYS A 2 -21.60 -6.68 -0.69
C LYS A 2 -20.88 -5.38 -0.39
N ASP A 3 -20.71 -5.04 0.87
CA ASP A 3 -19.94 -3.84 1.26
C ASP A 3 -18.50 -4.03 0.77
N SER A 4 -18.04 -3.13 -0.10
CA SER A 4 -16.67 -3.13 -0.61
C SER A 4 -15.76 -2.40 0.38
N LEU A 5 -14.69 -3.05 0.83
CA LEU A 5 -13.68 -2.46 1.72
C LEU A 5 -12.50 -1.93 0.90
N ALA A 6 -12.03 -0.74 1.26
CA ALA A 6 -10.75 -0.20 0.78
C ALA A 6 -9.89 0.17 1.99
N VAL A 7 -8.59 -0.14 1.90
CA VAL A 7 -7.58 0.25 2.89
C VAL A 7 -6.62 1.24 2.23
N ILE A 8 -6.35 2.34 2.91
CA ILE A 8 -5.41 3.36 2.46
C ILE A 8 -4.29 3.44 3.50
N VAL A 9 -3.05 3.25 3.04
CA VAL A 9 -1.83 3.38 3.84
C VAL A 9 -1.09 4.62 3.38
N ALA A 10 -0.95 5.62 4.24
CA ALA A 10 -0.03 6.73 3.97
C ALA A 10 1.41 6.28 4.23
N ALA A 11 2.33 6.58 3.32
CA ALA A 11 3.73 6.17 3.42
C ALA A 11 4.69 7.30 3.02
N ARG A 12 5.82 7.39 3.72
CA ARG A 12 6.95 8.29 3.44
C ARG A 12 8.24 7.62 3.92
N ASN A 13 9.11 7.23 3.00
CA ASN A 13 10.40 6.59 3.29
C ASN A 13 10.28 5.33 4.17
N GLU A 14 9.40 4.42 3.78
CA GLU A 14 9.06 3.18 4.50
C GLU A 14 9.49 1.93 3.70
N VAL A 15 10.55 2.01 2.87
CA VAL A 15 10.97 0.91 1.98
C VAL A 15 11.17 -0.41 2.71
N ASP A 16 11.64 -0.37 3.97
CA ASP A 16 11.91 -1.55 4.78
C ASP A 16 10.65 -2.18 5.37
N ARG A 17 9.51 -1.47 5.41
CA ARG A 17 8.29 -1.90 6.13
C ARG A 17 7.06 -2.03 5.25
N VAL A 18 6.94 -1.20 4.21
CA VAL A 18 5.72 -1.09 3.42
C VAL A 18 5.31 -2.42 2.79
N GLY A 19 6.27 -3.26 2.40
CA GLY A 19 5.99 -4.58 1.86
C GLY A 19 5.31 -5.53 2.85
N GLU A 20 5.79 -5.56 4.10
CA GLU A 20 5.21 -6.40 5.16
C GLU A 20 3.83 -5.89 5.57
N THR A 21 3.65 -4.57 5.66
CA THR A 21 2.35 -3.93 5.93
C THR A 21 1.32 -4.31 4.87
N VAL A 22 1.67 -4.21 3.58
CA VAL A 22 0.75 -4.58 2.49
C VAL A 22 0.41 -6.06 2.54
N ALA A 23 1.39 -6.94 2.78
CA ALA A 23 1.14 -8.38 2.90
C ALA A 23 0.17 -8.70 4.05
N ALA A 24 0.40 -8.14 5.24
CA ALA A 24 -0.48 -8.34 6.39
C ALA A 24 -1.91 -7.84 6.13
N LEU A 25 -2.07 -6.70 5.44
CA LEU A 25 -3.38 -6.17 5.07
C LEU A 25 -4.11 -7.05 4.05
N ARG A 26 -3.39 -7.66 3.09
CA ARG A 26 -3.98 -8.62 2.14
C ARG A 26 -4.50 -9.87 2.85
N ASP A 27 -3.74 -10.37 3.83
CA ASP A 27 -4.12 -11.55 4.60
C ASP A 27 -5.31 -11.26 5.52
N ALA A 28 -5.32 -10.10 6.18
CA ALA A 28 -6.40 -9.68 7.07
C ALA A 28 -7.69 -9.31 6.31
N PHE A 29 -7.57 -8.75 5.11
CA PHE A 29 -8.69 -8.27 4.31
C PHE A 29 -8.61 -8.76 2.85
N PRO A 30 -8.85 -10.06 2.58
CA PRO A 30 -8.61 -10.64 1.25
C PRO A 30 -9.45 -10.03 0.11
N ALA A 31 -10.57 -9.40 0.43
CA ALA A 31 -11.46 -8.75 -0.54
C ALA A 31 -11.24 -7.23 -0.65
N ALA A 32 -10.34 -6.64 0.15
CA ALA A 32 -10.13 -5.21 0.15
C ALA A 32 -9.24 -4.75 -1.00
N ALA A 33 -9.58 -3.59 -1.58
CA ALA A 33 -8.63 -2.85 -2.39
C ALA A 33 -7.58 -2.20 -1.46
N ILE A 34 -6.30 -2.39 -1.72
CA ILE A 34 -5.22 -1.80 -0.92
C ILE A 34 -4.52 -0.73 -1.75
N TRP A 35 -4.55 0.48 -1.20
CA TRP A 35 -3.91 1.66 -1.75
C TRP A 35 -2.80 2.13 -0.83
N VAL A 36 -1.66 2.52 -1.40
CA VAL A 36 -0.59 3.24 -0.73
C VAL A 36 -0.56 4.65 -1.30
N ALA A 37 -0.79 5.64 -0.43
CA ALA A 37 -0.62 7.05 -0.73
C ALA A 37 0.82 7.45 -0.39
N ASP A 38 1.68 7.52 -1.41
CA ASP A 38 3.09 7.87 -1.25
C ASP A 38 3.28 9.39 -1.20
N ASP A 39 3.82 9.90 -0.09
CA ASP A 39 4.03 11.32 0.17
C ASP A 39 5.37 11.83 -0.40
N ALA A 40 5.65 11.50 -1.67
CA ALA A 40 7.00 11.36 -2.26
C ALA A 40 8.08 10.95 -1.26
N SER A 41 8.12 9.66 -1.09
CA SER A 41 9.33 9.02 -0.63
C SER A 41 10.50 9.33 -1.57
N GLU A 42 11.68 9.43 -0.99
CA GLU A 42 12.97 9.63 -1.66
C GLU A 42 13.73 8.30 -1.77
N ASP A 43 13.11 7.21 -1.33
CA ASP A 43 13.59 5.83 -1.39
C ASP A 43 12.66 4.95 -2.25
N GLY A 44 12.87 3.63 -2.21
CA GLY A 44 12.08 2.66 -2.99
C GLY A 44 10.70 2.30 -2.42
N THR A 45 10.08 3.16 -1.58
CA THR A 45 8.80 2.86 -0.92
C THR A 45 7.69 2.52 -1.92
N ALA A 46 7.54 3.32 -2.98
CA ALA A 46 6.49 3.13 -3.98
C ALA A 46 6.69 1.79 -4.72
N GLU A 47 7.91 1.51 -5.17
CA GLU A 47 8.28 0.27 -5.86
C GLU A 47 8.05 -0.94 -4.96
N ARG A 48 8.44 -0.85 -3.69
CA ARG A 48 8.24 -1.94 -2.73
C ARG A 48 6.77 -2.20 -2.44
N ALA A 49 5.95 -1.15 -2.32
CA ALA A 49 4.51 -1.25 -2.14
C ALA A 49 3.83 -1.92 -3.34
N MET A 50 4.16 -1.49 -4.56
CA MET A 50 3.65 -2.10 -5.79
C MET A 50 4.06 -3.57 -5.90
N ALA A 51 5.32 -3.89 -5.59
CA ALA A 51 5.82 -5.27 -5.60
C ALA A 51 5.10 -6.18 -4.58
N ALA A 52 4.61 -5.62 -3.46
CA ALA A 52 3.78 -6.33 -2.49
C ALA A 52 2.29 -6.43 -2.91
N GLY A 53 1.92 -5.82 -4.04
CA GLY A 53 0.59 -5.91 -4.62
C GLY A 53 -0.38 -4.82 -4.17
N ALA A 54 0.12 -3.69 -3.66
CA ALA A 54 -0.68 -2.48 -3.47
C ALA A 54 -0.79 -1.68 -4.78
N GLN A 55 -1.85 -0.88 -4.88
CA GLN A 55 -1.94 0.20 -5.86
C GLN A 55 -1.34 1.46 -5.25
N VAL A 56 -0.48 2.17 -5.97
CA VAL A 56 0.18 3.37 -5.45
C VAL A 56 -0.39 4.62 -6.11
N VAL A 57 -0.69 5.63 -5.30
CA VAL A 57 -0.92 7.01 -5.74
C VAL A 57 0.21 7.85 -5.17
N SER A 58 0.97 8.50 -6.04
CA SER A 58 2.01 9.45 -5.68
C SER A 58 1.68 10.84 -6.24
N ARG A 59 2.45 11.84 -5.84
CA ARG A 59 2.52 13.11 -6.60
C ARG A 59 3.11 12.83 -8.00
N GLY A 60 2.51 13.44 -9.02
CA GLY A 60 2.91 13.30 -10.43
C GLY A 60 4.14 14.12 -10.79
#